data_AF-A0A7S6UP72-F1
#
_entry.id   AF-A0A7S6UP72-F1
#
_cell.length_a   1.000
_cell.length_b   1.000
_cell.length_c   1.000
_cell.angle_alpha   90.00
_cell.angle_beta   90.00
_cell.angle_gamma   90.00
#
_symmetry.space_group_name_H-M   'P 1'
#
loop_
_entity.id
_entity.type
_entity.pdbx_description
1 polymer ?
#
loop_
_entity_poly.entity_id
_entity_poly.type
_entity_poly.pdbx_seq_one_letter_code
_entity_poly.pdbx_strand_id
1 'polypeptide(L)'
;MRRLMGIPVAAVMVTACVTINVYFPAAEAREAAREFVDKVIGDEATATPPVEEAGDNKQGGPSAMIDGTTSSLRQLASRVDLYAVVGIGSAHAQSPDISIKTPAIQAIQARMAARFNSTLRAGFDAGALGFASDGTIVVRDAAKLPLKDRASIQQAVAEDNRDRNAVYREVAVANGHPEWESQIREVFAKQWAESARSGWWYQSGGSWKQK
;
A
#
# COMPACT_ATOMS: atom_id res chain seq x y z
N MET A 1 5.33 -0.51 -69.35
CA MET A 1 6.18 -0.61 -68.15
C MET A 1 6.14 0.71 -67.41
N ARG A 2 5.39 0.81 -66.31
CA ARG A 2 5.31 2.01 -65.45
C ARG A 2 6.04 1.68 -64.14
N ARG A 3 7.17 2.33 -63.88
CA ARG A 3 7.86 2.30 -62.59
C ARG A 3 7.45 3.56 -61.82
N LEU A 4 6.67 3.40 -60.76
CA LEU A 4 6.51 4.40 -59.70
C LEU A 4 7.41 3.93 -58.55
N MET A 5 8.60 4.52 -58.45
CA MET A 5 9.53 4.32 -57.33
C MET A 5 9.51 5.57 -56.44
N GLY A 6 9.30 5.34 -55.14
CA GLY A 6 9.88 6.15 -54.06
C GLY A 6 8.99 7.26 -53.49
N ILE A 7 8.17 6.93 -52.50
CA ILE A 7 7.77 7.89 -51.46
C ILE A 7 8.82 7.76 -50.34
N PRO A 8 9.67 8.76 -50.06
CA PRO A 8 10.49 8.76 -48.86
C PRO A 8 9.71 9.44 -47.74
N VAL A 9 8.86 8.68 -47.05
CA VAL A 9 8.23 9.12 -45.79
C VAL A 9 8.78 8.22 -44.69
N ALA A 10 9.98 8.55 -44.21
CA ALA A 10 10.58 7.87 -43.06
C ALA A 10 11.41 8.87 -42.24
N ALA A 11 10.73 9.87 -41.69
CA ALA A 11 11.24 10.65 -40.57
C ALA A 11 10.05 11.20 -39.77
N VAL A 12 9.30 10.30 -39.13
CA VAL A 12 8.29 10.69 -38.15
C VAL A 12 8.93 10.54 -36.77
N MET A 13 9.64 11.58 -36.31
CA MET A 13 10.01 11.71 -34.90
C MET A 13 8.80 12.27 -34.15
N VAL A 14 8.03 11.40 -33.49
CA VAL A 14 6.96 11.84 -32.58
C VAL A 14 7.60 12.15 -31.23
N THR A 15 7.86 13.42 -30.96
CA THR A 15 8.18 13.90 -29.60
C THR A 15 6.88 14.03 -28.83
N ALA A 16 6.47 12.96 -28.15
CA ALA A 16 5.35 13.00 -27.23
C ALA A 16 5.79 13.73 -25.95
N CYS A 17 5.46 15.02 -25.83
CA CYS A 17 5.40 15.70 -24.55
C CYS A 17 4.19 15.15 -23.79
N VAL A 18 4.36 14.00 -23.13
CA VAL A 18 3.34 13.48 -22.22
C VAL A 18 3.32 14.39 -20.99
N THR A 19 2.24 15.15 -20.84
CA THR A 19 1.91 15.80 -19.57
C THR A 19 1.55 14.70 -18.58
N ILE A 20 2.55 14.07 -17.96
CA ILE A 20 2.31 13.11 -16.87
C ILE A 20 1.79 13.93 -15.71
N ASN A 21 0.47 14.13 -15.65
CA ASN A 21 -0.19 14.60 -14.46
C ASN A 21 -0.09 13.45 -13.45
N VAL A 22 0.99 13.44 -12.65
CA VAL A 22 1.24 12.38 -11.68
C VAL A 22 0.13 12.44 -10.63
N TYR A 23 -0.86 11.58 -10.81
CA TYR A 23 -1.90 11.36 -9.84
C TYR A 23 -1.32 10.61 -8.64
N PHE A 24 -1.82 10.91 -7.43
CA PHE A 24 -1.41 10.23 -6.21
C PHE A 24 -1.58 8.69 -6.36
N PRO A 25 -0.50 7.90 -6.27
CA PRO A 25 -0.54 6.44 -6.45
C PRO A 25 -1.15 5.76 -5.22
N ALA A 26 -2.49 5.80 -5.18
CA ALA A 26 -3.25 5.44 -3.98
C ALA A 26 -3.16 3.95 -3.61
N ALA A 27 -2.90 3.06 -4.57
CA ALA A 27 -2.79 1.63 -4.30
C ALA A 27 -1.44 1.31 -3.63
N GLU A 28 -0.36 1.83 -4.20
CA GLU A 28 1.01 1.70 -3.71
C GLU A 28 1.15 2.37 -2.34
N ALA A 29 0.55 3.55 -2.15
CA ALA A 29 0.52 4.21 -0.85
C ALA A 29 -0.21 3.37 0.24
N ARG A 30 -1.26 2.63 -0.12
CA ARG A 30 -1.98 1.75 0.83
C ARG A 30 -1.13 0.54 1.21
N GLU A 31 -0.48 -0.09 0.24
CA GLU A 31 0.42 -1.21 0.51
C GLU A 31 1.59 -0.78 1.40
N ALA A 32 2.20 0.37 1.08
CA ALA A 32 3.24 0.96 1.88
C ALA A 32 2.76 1.29 3.31
N ALA A 33 1.60 1.92 3.46
CA ALA A 33 1.02 2.19 4.77
C ALA A 33 0.77 0.89 5.55
N ARG A 34 0.31 -0.17 4.90
CA ARG A 34 0.11 -1.48 5.53
C ARG A 34 1.41 -2.05 6.07
N GLU A 35 2.44 -2.15 5.23
CA GLU A 35 3.77 -2.62 5.67
C GLU A 35 4.30 -1.75 6.84
N PHE A 36 4.05 -0.44 6.78
CA PHE A 36 4.47 0.46 7.85
C PHE A 36 3.77 0.15 9.17
N VAL A 37 2.44 0.08 9.14
CA VAL A 37 1.57 -0.10 10.32
C VAL A 37 1.76 -1.47 10.95
N ASP A 38 1.87 -2.52 10.13
CA ASP A 38 2.05 -3.88 10.59
C ASP A 38 3.37 -4.02 11.38
N LYS A 39 4.45 -3.37 10.92
CA LYS A 39 5.72 -3.31 11.67
C LYS A 39 5.63 -2.52 12.99
N VAL A 40 4.77 -1.51 13.08
CA VAL A 40 4.60 -0.72 14.33
C VAL A 40 3.75 -1.49 15.35
N ILE A 41 2.66 -2.10 14.91
CA ILE A 41 1.72 -2.82 15.78
C ILE A 41 2.24 -4.22 16.13
N GLY A 42 3.00 -4.85 15.23
CA GLY A 42 3.52 -6.21 15.33
C GLY A 42 2.53 -7.27 14.80
N ASP A 43 3.08 -8.31 14.17
CA ASP A 43 2.33 -9.47 13.66
C ASP A 43 1.86 -10.38 14.80
N GLU A 44 0.67 -10.08 15.32
CA GLU A 44 -0.23 -11.07 15.94
C GLU A 44 -1.68 -10.83 15.46
N ALA A 45 -1.83 -10.33 14.23
CA ALA A 45 -3.12 -10.26 13.55
C ALA A 45 -3.31 -11.51 12.70
N THR A 46 -3.34 -12.69 13.34
CA THR A 46 -3.76 -13.91 12.65
C THR A 46 -5.28 -14.05 12.75
N ALA A 47 -5.90 -14.26 11.59
CA ALA A 47 -7.28 -14.71 11.33
C ALA A 47 -8.38 -13.63 11.28
N THR A 48 -8.50 -12.98 10.12
CA THR A 48 -9.80 -12.96 9.43
C THR A 48 -9.60 -13.69 8.11
N PRO A 49 -10.33 -14.79 7.82
CA PRO A 49 -10.18 -15.47 6.54
C PRO A 49 -10.60 -14.52 5.41
N PRO A 50 -9.92 -14.54 4.26
CA PRO A 50 -10.46 -13.95 3.04
C PRO A 50 -11.81 -14.61 2.78
N VAL A 51 -12.82 -13.80 2.53
CA VAL A 51 -14.08 -14.29 1.96
C VAL A 51 -13.72 -14.94 0.63
N GLU A 52 -13.82 -16.27 0.60
CA GLU A 52 -13.87 -17.06 -0.62
C GLU A 52 -15.07 -16.58 -1.43
N GLU A 53 -14.83 -15.80 -2.48
CA GLU A 53 -15.74 -15.80 -3.61
C GLU A 53 -15.51 -17.10 -4.39
N ALA A 54 -16.57 -17.90 -4.38
CA ALA A 54 -16.71 -19.12 -5.16
C ALA A 54 -16.43 -18.84 -6.64
N GLY A 55 -15.37 -19.46 -7.13
CA GLY A 55 -15.07 -19.64 -8.55
C GLY A 55 -14.64 -21.07 -8.79
N ASP A 56 -15.56 -22.02 -8.57
CA ASP A 56 -15.41 -23.39 -9.06
C ASP A 56 -15.38 -23.33 -10.60
N ASN A 57 -14.22 -23.61 -11.20
CA ASN A 57 -14.22 -24.64 -12.22
C ASN A 57 -12.86 -25.31 -12.36
N LYS A 58 -12.91 -26.63 -12.22
CA LYS A 58 -11.82 -27.59 -12.40
C LYS A 58 -11.32 -27.57 -13.84
N GLN A 59 -10.00 -27.51 -14.03
CA GLN A 59 -9.35 -28.38 -15.00
C GLN A 59 -7.88 -28.58 -14.59
N GLY A 60 -7.60 -29.76 -14.03
CA GLY A 60 -6.25 -30.19 -13.73
C GLY A 60 -5.40 -30.22 -15.00
N GLY A 61 -4.23 -29.58 -14.95
CA GLY A 61 -3.21 -29.75 -15.96
C GLY A 61 -2.73 -31.20 -15.96
N PRO A 62 -2.69 -31.88 -17.12
CA PRO A 62 -2.05 -33.17 -17.19
C PRO A 62 -0.53 -32.98 -17.06
N SER A 63 0.03 -33.69 -16.08
CA SER A 63 1.44 -34.01 -15.95
C SER A 63 2.03 -34.45 -17.29
N ALA A 64 3.30 -34.10 -17.48
CA ALA A 64 4.12 -34.49 -18.60
C ALA A 64 4.12 -36.01 -18.80
N MET A 65 3.62 -36.44 -19.97
CA MET A 65 4.09 -37.64 -20.65
C MET A 65 4.58 -37.18 -22.01
N ILE A 66 5.90 -37.29 -22.21
CA ILE A 66 6.53 -37.12 -23.52
C ILE A 66 6.21 -38.39 -24.26
N ASP A 67 5.26 -38.33 -25.20
CA ASP A 67 5.07 -39.39 -26.18
C ASP A 67 5.19 -38.82 -27.60
N GLY A 68 5.82 -39.61 -28.44
CA GLY A 68 6.57 -39.16 -29.60
C GLY A 68 5.73 -38.64 -30.77
N THR A 69 6.46 -37.94 -31.64
CA THR A 69 6.20 -37.82 -33.07
C THR A 69 4.86 -37.19 -33.49
N THR A 70 4.83 -35.85 -33.54
CA THR A 70 4.41 -35.03 -34.70
C THR A 70 4.26 -33.57 -34.24
N SER A 71 5.36 -32.83 -34.28
CA SER A 71 5.41 -31.39 -34.04
C SER A 71 4.59 -30.65 -35.09
N SER A 72 3.32 -30.35 -34.78
CA SER A 72 2.50 -29.52 -35.64
C SER A 72 3.01 -28.08 -35.62
N LEU A 73 3.41 -27.56 -36.79
CA LEU A 73 3.82 -26.16 -37.01
C LEU A 73 2.77 -25.15 -36.51
N ARG A 74 1.52 -25.59 -36.34
CA ARG A 74 0.39 -24.81 -35.84
C ARG A 74 0.49 -24.45 -34.35
N GLN A 75 1.19 -25.26 -33.55
CA GLN A 75 1.36 -25.02 -32.11
C GLN A 75 2.51 -24.05 -31.81
N LEU A 76 3.43 -23.86 -32.75
CA LEU A 76 4.47 -22.83 -32.68
C LEU A 76 3.90 -21.43 -33.01
N ALA A 77 2.90 -21.35 -33.90
CA ALA A 77 2.27 -20.10 -34.33
C ALA A 77 1.45 -19.39 -33.24
N SER A 78 0.94 -20.11 -32.24
CA SER A 78 0.19 -19.53 -31.11
C SER A 78 1.07 -18.97 -29.98
N ARG A 79 2.40 -19.06 -30.12
CA ARG A 79 3.39 -18.52 -29.17
C ARG A 79 4.03 -17.22 -29.63
N VAL A 80 3.75 -16.80 -30.87
CA VAL A 80 4.30 -15.58 -31.46
C VAL A 80 3.23 -14.52 -31.37
N ASP A 81 3.35 -13.63 -30.38
CA ASP A 81 2.58 -12.39 -30.37
C ASP A 81 3.01 -11.57 -31.59
N LEU A 82 2.18 -11.58 -32.62
CA LEU A 82 2.46 -10.90 -33.89
C LEU A 82 2.64 -9.38 -33.66
N TYR A 83 2.03 -8.82 -32.62
CA TYR A 83 2.18 -7.41 -32.23
C TYR A 83 3.57 -7.12 -31.65
N ALA A 84 4.15 -8.05 -30.89
CA ALA A 84 5.53 -7.95 -30.43
C ALA A 84 6.54 -8.01 -31.59
N VAL A 85 6.25 -8.77 -32.64
CA VAL A 85 7.10 -8.87 -33.85
C VAL A 85 7.10 -7.58 -34.69
N VAL A 86 6.00 -6.82 -34.69
CA VAL A 86 5.93 -5.48 -35.33
C VAL A 86 6.39 -4.34 -34.42
N GLY A 87 7.05 -4.65 -33.30
CA GLY A 87 7.65 -3.65 -32.41
C GLY A 87 6.67 -2.93 -31.49
N ILE A 88 5.41 -3.40 -31.41
CA ILE A 88 4.45 -2.94 -30.41
C ILE A 88 4.72 -3.75 -29.13
N GLY A 89 5.76 -3.34 -28.40
CA GLY A 89 6.01 -3.88 -27.07
C GLY A 89 4.85 -3.54 -26.13
N SER A 90 4.49 -4.46 -25.24
CA SER A 90 3.64 -4.15 -24.10
C SER A 90 4.32 -3.05 -23.27
N ALA A 91 3.77 -1.83 -23.32
CA ALA A 91 4.17 -0.77 -22.42
C ALA A 91 3.70 -1.18 -21.01
N HIS A 92 4.60 -1.80 -20.24
CA HIS A 92 4.40 -1.90 -18.80
C HIS A 92 4.44 -0.48 -18.26
N ALA A 93 3.27 0.06 -17.91
CA ALA A 93 3.19 1.28 -17.13
C ALA A 93 3.95 1.01 -15.82
N GLN A 94 5.12 1.63 -15.66
CA GLN A 94 5.78 1.67 -14.37
C GLN A 94 4.89 2.53 -13.47
N SER A 95 4.15 1.90 -12.57
CA SER A 95 3.45 2.63 -11.50
C SER A 95 4.47 3.46 -10.72
N PRO A 96 4.15 4.70 -10.32
CA PRO A 96 4.99 5.46 -9.41
C PRO A 96 5.13 4.68 -8.09
N ASP A 97 6.36 4.27 -7.76
CA ASP A 97 6.66 3.61 -6.49
C ASP A 97 6.70 4.64 -5.36
N ILE A 98 5.87 4.49 -4.32
CA ILE A 98 5.92 5.35 -3.13
C ILE A 98 7.09 4.90 -2.25
N SER A 99 8.11 5.73 -2.14
CA SER A 99 9.23 5.51 -1.23
C SER A 99 8.83 5.79 0.22
N ILE A 100 8.63 4.71 0.99
CA ILE A 100 8.49 4.78 2.47
C ILE A 100 9.68 4.20 3.23
N LYS A 101 10.70 3.71 2.53
CA LYS A 101 11.85 3.00 3.12
C LYS A 101 13.08 3.89 3.24
N THR A 102 12.88 5.20 3.41
CA THR A 102 13.99 6.12 3.66
C THR A 102 14.56 5.92 5.08
N PRO A 103 15.85 6.21 5.32
CA PRO A 103 16.43 6.10 6.66
C PRO A 103 15.68 6.93 7.71
N ALA A 104 15.15 8.10 7.32
CA ALA A 104 14.38 8.97 8.22
C ALA A 104 13.04 8.31 8.62
N ILE A 105 12.29 7.77 7.66
CA ILE A 105 11.01 7.11 7.92
C ILE A 105 11.23 5.83 8.75
N GLN A 106 12.27 5.05 8.45
CA GLN A 106 12.64 3.86 9.22
C GLN A 106 12.99 4.19 10.68
N ALA A 107 13.73 5.28 10.92
CA ALA A 107 14.04 5.73 12.26
C ALA A 107 12.78 6.15 13.04
N ILE A 108 11.82 6.82 12.38
CA ILE A 108 10.53 7.15 13.00
C ILE A 108 9.73 5.88 13.29
N GLN A 109 9.65 4.96 12.34
CA GLN A 109 8.96 3.67 12.49
C GLN A 109 9.48 2.89 13.70
N ALA A 110 10.80 2.80 13.87
CA ALA A 110 11.40 2.10 15.00
C ALA A 110 11.01 2.71 16.35
N ARG A 111 11.01 4.05 16.45
CA ARG A 111 10.55 4.75 17.67
C ARG A 111 9.07 4.53 17.95
N MET A 112 8.24 4.61 16.91
CA MET A 112 6.80 4.32 17.01
C MET A 112 6.55 2.89 17.46
N ALA A 113 7.23 1.91 16.86
CA ALA A 113 7.12 0.50 17.25
C ALA A 113 7.53 0.31 18.71
N ALA A 114 8.67 0.84 19.14
CA ALA A 114 9.14 0.73 20.51
C ALA A 114 8.14 1.33 21.52
N ARG A 115 7.62 2.53 21.24
CA ARG A 115 6.61 3.21 22.08
C ARG A 115 5.27 2.47 22.10
N PHE A 116 4.87 1.95 20.94
CA PHE A 116 3.64 1.19 20.81
C PHE A 116 3.69 -0.06 21.69
N ASN A 117 4.78 -0.82 21.58
CA ASN A 117 4.98 -2.05 22.34
C ASN A 117 5.13 -1.81 23.85
N SER A 118 5.82 -0.75 24.25
CA SER A 118 6.15 -0.52 25.67
C SER A 118 5.03 0.16 26.46
N THR A 119 4.25 1.05 25.82
CA THR A 119 3.33 1.95 26.55
C THR A 119 1.94 1.98 25.93
N LEU A 120 1.82 2.18 24.61
CA LEU A 120 0.51 2.45 24.01
C LEU A 120 -0.37 1.21 23.92
N ARG A 121 0.21 0.02 23.70
CA ARG A 121 -0.55 -1.24 23.57
C ARG A 121 -1.47 -1.46 24.76
N ALA A 122 -0.98 -1.28 25.99
CA ALA A 122 -1.80 -1.42 27.19
C ALA A 122 -3.00 -0.45 27.22
N GLY A 123 -2.85 0.76 26.68
CA GLY A 123 -3.95 1.73 26.56
C GLY A 123 -4.97 1.35 25.50
N PHE A 124 -4.55 0.74 24.38
CA PHE A 124 -5.46 0.19 23.37
C PHE A 124 -6.20 -1.04 23.88
N ASP A 125 -5.50 -1.96 24.54
CA ASP A 125 -6.07 -3.19 25.11
C ASP A 125 -7.08 -2.88 26.22
N ALA A 126 -6.84 -1.83 27.02
CA ALA A 126 -7.80 -1.33 27.99
C ALA A 126 -9.01 -0.61 27.35
N GLY A 127 -8.98 -0.36 26.04
CA GLY A 127 -9.99 0.42 25.32
C GLY A 127 -10.02 1.90 25.70
N ALA A 128 -8.95 2.41 26.30
CA ALA A 128 -8.78 3.80 26.68
C ALA A 128 -8.32 4.67 25.49
N LEU A 129 -7.52 4.08 24.60
CA LEU A 129 -7.03 4.72 23.38
C LEU A 129 -7.84 4.32 22.16
N GLY A 130 -7.81 5.16 21.13
CA GLY A 130 -8.35 4.83 19.82
C GLY A 130 -7.66 5.57 18.68
N PHE A 131 -7.73 5.01 17.48
CA PHE A 131 -7.26 5.64 16.25
C PHE A 131 -8.30 6.65 15.75
N ALA A 132 -7.92 7.92 15.63
CA ALA A 132 -8.77 8.98 15.11
C ALA A 132 -8.79 9.00 13.57
N SER A 133 -9.80 9.66 12.99
CA SER A 133 -9.98 9.70 11.53
C SER A 133 -8.91 10.48 10.77
N ASP A 134 -8.06 11.24 11.48
CA ASP A 134 -6.94 12.02 10.93
C ASP A 134 -5.58 11.30 11.00
N GLY A 135 -5.60 10.02 11.38
CA GLY A 135 -4.42 9.16 11.49
C GLY A 135 -3.70 9.28 12.83
N THR A 136 -4.20 10.06 13.79
CA THR A 136 -3.62 10.19 15.12
C THR A 136 -4.21 9.21 16.14
N ILE A 137 -3.65 9.18 17.35
CA ILE A 137 -4.17 8.47 18.51
C ILE A 137 -4.84 9.47 19.45
N VAL A 138 -6.00 9.11 20.00
CA VAL A 138 -6.72 9.90 21.00
C VAL A 138 -6.91 9.08 22.27
N VAL A 139 -6.73 9.75 23.42
CA VAL A 139 -7.18 9.24 24.73
C VAL A 139 -8.68 9.48 24.82
N ARG A 140 -9.45 8.42 24.59
CA ARG A 140 -10.91 8.48 24.53
C ARG A 140 -11.55 8.30 25.90
N ASP A 141 -11.02 7.40 26.71
CA ASP A 141 -11.53 7.12 28.05
C ASP A 141 -10.38 6.88 29.03
N ALA A 142 -9.93 7.97 29.65
CA ALA A 142 -8.87 7.92 30.65
C ALA A 142 -9.30 7.17 31.94
N ALA A 143 -10.60 6.98 32.19
CA ALA A 143 -11.07 6.27 33.37
C ALA A 143 -10.71 4.79 33.34
N LYS A 144 -10.55 4.22 32.13
CA LYS A 144 -10.09 2.84 31.91
C LYS A 144 -8.60 2.62 32.18
N LEU A 145 -7.84 3.68 32.43
CA LEU A 145 -6.42 3.60 32.75
C LEU A 145 -6.19 3.69 34.26
N PRO A 146 -5.29 2.87 34.83
CA PRO A 146 -4.81 3.04 36.20
C PRO A 146 -4.22 4.43 36.40
N LEU A 147 -4.51 5.08 37.53
CA LEU A 147 -4.08 6.47 37.79
C LEU A 147 -2.58 6.68 37.60
N LYS A 148 -1.76 5.71 38.02
CA LYS A 148 -0.29 5.75 37.89
C LYS A 148 0.21 5.78 36.44
N ASP A 149 -0.57 5.29 35.49
CA ASP A 149 -0.16 5.14 34.07
C ASP A 149 -0.71 6.24 33.16
N ARG A 150 -1.63 7.08 33.66
CA ARG A 150 -2.31 8.11 32.83
C ARG A 150 -1.33 9.13 32.26
N ALA A 151 -0.39 9.61 33.07
CA ALA A 151 0.57 10.63 32.63
C ALA A 151 1.52 10.09 31.55
N SER A 152 2.06 8.87 31.75
CA SER A 152 2.95 8.24 30.78
C SER A 152 2.24 7.93 29.46
N ILE A 153 0.99 7.44 29.51
CA ILE A 153 0.19 7.20 28.30
C ILE A 153 -0.13 8.51 27.57
N GLN A 154 -0.52 9.58 28.28
CA GLN A 154 -0.79 10.87 27.67
C GLN A 154 0.45 11.42 26.94
N GLN A 155 1.63 11.32 27.57
CA GLN A 155 2.89 11.70 26.95
C GLN A 155 3.20 10.84 25.73
N ALA A 156 3.05 9.51 25.84
CA ALA A 156 3.29 8.61 24.73
C ALA A 156 2.37 8.91 23.54
N VAL A 157 1.10 9.22 23.77
CA VAL A 157 0.15 9.62 22.71
C VAL A 157 0.62 10.91 22.03
N ALA A 158 1.04 11.92 22.79
CA ALA A 158 1.54 13.17 22.23
C ALA A 158 2.80 12.97 21.38
N GLU A 159 3.75 12.15 21.84
CA GLU A 159 4.97 11.82 21.10
C GLU A 159 4.69 10.98 19.85
N ASP A 160 3.80 10.00 19.92
CA ASP A 160 3.42 9.18 18.77
C ASP A 160 2.72 10.01 17.71
N ASN A 161 1.85 10.93 18.10
CA ASN A 161 1.19 11.84 17.17
C ASN A 161 2.18 12.80 16.48
N ARG A 162 3.27 13.21 17.15
CA ARG A 162 4.36 13.97 16.51
C ARG A 162 5.07 13.11 15.46
N ASP A 163 5.40 11.87 15.80
CA ASP A 163 6.04 10.93 14.87
C ASP A 163 5.12 10.58 13.67
N ARG A 164 3.81 10.36 13.89
CA ARG A 164 2.81 10.15 12.82
C ARG A 164 2.76 11.31 11.84
N ASN A 165 2.63 12.53 12.36
CA ASN A 165 2.64 13.74 11.54
C ASN A 165 3.96 13.90 10.77
N ALA A 166 5.10 13.54 11.39
CA ALA A 166 6.38 13.53 10.71
C ALA A 166 6.38 12.52 9.56
N VAL A 167 5.94 11.28 9.76
CA VAL A 167 5.90 10.26 8.69
C VAL A 167 5.07 10.73 7.50
N TYR A 168 3.89 11.30 7.71
CA TYR A 168 3.04 11.74 6.59
C TYR A 168 3.73 12.79 5.72
N ARG A 169 4.40 13.75 6.38
CA ARG A 169 5.19 14.78 5.69
C ARG A 169 6.43 14.19 5.03
N GLU A 170 7.20 13.37 5.74
CA GLU A 170 8.45 12.79 5.21
C GLU A 170 8.18 11.87 4.01
N VAL A 171 7.08 11.12 4.00
CA VAL A 171 6.67 10.33 2.83
C VAL A 171 6.35 11.27 1.67
N ALA A 172 5.61 12.35 1.88
CA ALA A 172 5.29 13.33 0.83
C ALA A 172 6.57 13.95 0.23
N VAL A 173 7.47 14.41 1.09
CA VAL A 173 8.75 15.04 0.71
C VAL A 173 9.69 14.05 0.02
N ALA A 174 9.82 12.83 0.53
CA ALA A 174 10.68 11.79 -0.05
C ALA A 174 10.24 11.37 -1.45
N ASN A 175 8.95 11.54 -1.77
CA ASN A 175 8.39 11.27 -3.08
C ASN A 175 8.33 12.50 -3.99
N GLY A 176 8.89 13.64 -3.57
CA GLY A 176 8.92 14.88 -4.37
C GLY A 176 7.58 15.59 -4.49
N HIS A 177 6.58 15.18 -3.69
CA HIS A 177 5.21 15.70 -3.75
C HIS A 177 4.71 16.10 -2.35
N PRO A 178 5.20 17.23 -1.77
CA PRO A 178 4.74 17.71 -0.47
C PRO A 178 3.21 17.92 -0.39
N GLU A 179 2.58 18.22 -1.51
CA GLU A 179 1.13 18.37 -1.65
C GLU A 179 0.34 17.08 -1.35
N TRP A 180 0.99 15.91 -1.42
CA TRP A 180 0.35 14.63 -1.13
C TRP A 180 0.18 14.36 0.37
N GLU A 181 0.73 15.19 1.27
CA GLU A 181 0.70 14.94 2.72
C GLU A 181 -0.72 14.62 3.23
N SER A 182 -1.74 15.37 2.79
CA SER A 182 -3.13 15.13 3.21
C SER A 182 -3.65 13.78 2.72
N GLN A 183 -3.36 13.40 1.47
CA GLN A 183 -3.80 12.12 0.90
C GLN A 183 -3.07 10.94 1.56
N ILE A 184 -1.77 11.10 1.85
CA ILE A 184 -0.98 10.14 2.60
C ILE A 184 -1.57 9.95 4.00
N ARG A 185 -1.85 11.05 4.71
CA ARG A 185 -2.50 11.01 6.03
C ARG A 185 -3.81 10.23 5.99
N GLU A 186 -4.66 10.47 5.00
CA GLU A 186 -5.93 9.74 4.85
C GLU A 186 -5.73 8.24 4.61
N VAL A 187 -4.75 7.86 3.79
CA VAL A 187 -4.41 6.45 3.55
C VAL A 187 -3.93 5.79 4.84
N PHE A 188 -3.03 6.42 5.57
CA PHE A 188 -2.56 5.91 6.85
C PHE A 188 -3.67 5.86 7.90
N ALA A 189 -4.55 6.86 7.97
CA ALA A 189 -5.67 6.87 8.91
C ALA A 189 -6.59 5.65 8.72
N LYS A 190 -6.91 5.34 7.46
CA LYS A 190 -7.66 4.13 7.11
C LYS A 190 -6.90 2.88 7.52
N GLN A 191 -5.61 2.80 7.22
CA GLN A 191 -4.79 1.64 7.57
C GLN A 191 -4.70 1.42 9.09
N TRP A 192 -4.50 2.47 9.89
CA TRP A 192 -4.50 2.36 11.35
C TRP A 192 -5.82 1.81 11.89
N ALA A 193 -6.95 2.28 11.36
CA ALA A 193 -8.27 1.76 11.72
C ALA A 193 -8.47 0.31 11.28
N GLU A 194 -7.97 -0.08 10.10
CA GLU A 194 -8.05 -1.46 9.60
C GLU A 194 -7.23 -2.43 10.45
N SER A 195 -6.01 -2.03 10.84
CA SER A 195 -5.11 -2.80 11.70
C SER A 195 -5.51 -2.79 13.18
N ALA A 196 -6.64 -2.15 13.55
CA ALA A 196 -7.18 -2.25 14.90
C ALA A 196 -7.54 -3.71 15.23
N ARG A 197 -7.08 -4.19 16.39
CA ARG A 197 -7.39 -5.54 16.91
C ARG A 197 -8.73 -5.55 17.63
N SER A 198 -9.29 -6.74 17.85
CA SER A 198 -10.54 -6.92 18.60
C SER A 198 -10.50 -6.16 19.94
N GLY A 199 -11.56 -5.41 20.23
CA GLY A 199 -11.66 -4.58 21.43
C GLY A 199 -11.03 -3.19 21.31
N TRP A 200 -10.20 -2.93 20.30
CA TRP A 200 -9.62 -1.60 20.06
C TRP A 200 -10.63 -0.68 19.39
N TRP A 201 -10.44 0.62 19.62
CA TRP A 201 -11.34 1.65 19.12
C TRP A 201 -10.74 2.42 17.97
N TYR A 202 -11.58 2.76 17.00
CA TYR A 202 -11.21 3.58 15.85
C TYR A 202 -12.39 4.46 15.45
N GLN A 203 -12.11 5.59 14.81
CA GLN A 203 -13.15 6.50 14.32
C GLN A 203 -13.50 6.18 12.86
N SER A 204 -14.79 6.12 12.55
CA SER A 204 -15.32 5.85 11.21
C SER A 204 -16.60 6.65 11.00
N GLY A 205 -16.64 7.50 9.97
CA GLY A 205 -17.79 8.36 9.68
C GLY A 205 -18.12 9.34 10.81
N GLY A 206 -17.10 9.86 11.50
CA GLY A 206 -17.25 10.78 12.64
C GLY A 206 -17.54 10.10 13.98
N SER A 207 -17.93 8.82 13.98
CA SER A 207 -18.30 8.07 15.19
C SER A 207 -17.19 7.11 15.63
N TRP A 208 -17.10 6.86 16.94
CA TRP A 208 -16.23 5.83 17.49
C TRP A 208 -16.86 4.45 17.31
N LYS A 209 -16.07 3.50 16.78
CA LYS A 209 -16.42 2.08 16.66
C LYS A 209 -15.37 1.24 17.37
N GLN A 210 -15.81 0.11 17.89
CA GLN A 210 -14.94 -0.92 18.44
C GLN A 210 -14.80 -2.02 17.40
N LYS A 211 -13.58 -2.54 17.23
CA LYS A 211 -13.32 -3.70 16.37
C LYS A 211 -13.81 -4.98 17.04
#